data_AF-A0A8S1QNH9-F1
#
_entry.id   AF-A0A8S1QNH9-F1
#
_cell.length_a   1.000
_cell.length_b   1.000
_cell.length_c   1.000
_cell.angle_alpha   90.00
_cell.angle_beta   90.00
_cell.angle_gamma   90.00
#
_symmetry.space_group_name_H-M   'P 1'
#
loop_
_entity.id
_entity.type
_entity.pdbx_description
1 polymer ?
#
loop_
_entity_poly.entity_id
_entity_poly.type
_entity_poly.pdbx_seq_one_letter_code
_entity_poly.pdbx_strand_id
1 'polypeptide(L)'
;MFNNFSKKALRILKKVDIFSQPVLLLIKQEQGHKTLFGACLTSGLISFFLYLLIVNLFDLRQGKNLTSLSTEIYHTQPHQFKLDETNFTLTFAIQSPSFKTYIDESVYVVEAKIQTKITRITDNEKIDEWTQQDLPLTKCNPELIRQVELQQYFSQLDLTTNYCIDWNKIKELDLEGTFDSLVYRAILLEFKICNDLTKKSKECKSRDEIKKQLEQNYFSFQMPSYVVDVKNDKHPFLSKGEDIFTTISSKIFKEISIYMQPITVFTDIGIINEDYEVQNTLRYKRHTEMIDLNESDLIMNVVIRLDQIEQQYYRNYTKIQIIISKMGGLWQVFFTLAFLIQKPINMLSYYVKILNSLFEFEQEQKKPIKNQKQENPNPETLQQEFSSRQQLQSTKEILFIQNKKKSLQRLQSIKRKKKQIEAIESLALDPQSKEETKKQLTKAISFSIKQYFLSISKKLKMRWTDYLYFINCFVNSKNYKSLQIQYSFKKIIKQMDVLYILKKLQEIDKLKMILLTESQIKIFDYLQKPTIPLDPDSAQFSVTQNYYSILKPRKNDYQKAVDAEIAFKDLVENLDNPINMKLINSIDQTIVDLLKMRKDSLDVISEGDVCISGQRYDRNAVLSIDINQRNSS
;
A
#
# COMPACT_ATOMS: atom_id res chain seq x y z
N MET A 1 9.70 -28.34 42.13
CA MET A 1 10.54 -27.37 41.38
C MET A 1 9.96 -27.02 39.98
N PHE A 2 9.37 -27.98 39.26
CA PHE A 2 8.76 -27.78 37.92
C PHE A 2 7.65 -26.71 37.83
N ASN A 3 6.84 -26.52 38.88
CA ASN A 3 5.71 -25.58 38.87
C ASN A 3 6.12 -24.09 38.90
N ASN A 4 7.35 -23.77 39.33
CA ASN A 4 7.88 -22.41 39.29
C ASN A 4 8.52 -22.07 37.94
N PHE A 5 9.05 -23.08 37.24
CA PHE A 5 9.64 -22.91 35.92
C PHE A 5 8.55 -22.64 34.86
N SER A 6 7.42 -23.37 34.92
CA SER A 6 6.28 -23.12 34.04
C SER A 6 5.70 -21.71 34.21
N LYS A 7 5.58 -21.22 35.45
CA LYS A 7 5.10 -19.85 35.74
C LYS A 7 6.07 -18.77 35.28
N LYS A 8 7.38 -19.02 35.34
CA LYS A 8 8.41 -18.08 34.87
C LYS A 8 8.45 -18.04 33.34
N ALA A 9 8.35 -19.21 32.69
CA ALA A 9 8.21 -19.33 31.25
C ALA A 9 6.93 -18.64 30.74
N LEU A 10 5.78 -18.85 31.40
CA LEU A 10 4.51 -18.19 31.04
C LEU A 10 4.59 -16.66 31.14
N ARG A 11 5.35 -16.13 32.11
CA ARG A 11 5.57 -14.68 32.24
C ARG A 11 6.49 -14.12 31.15
N ILE A 12 7.45 -14.92 30.67
CA ILE A 12 8.33 -14.53 29.56
C ILE A 12 7.55 -14.58 28.24
N LEU A 13 6.76 -15.63 28.00
CA LEU A 13 5.86 -15.74 26.85
C LEU A 13 4.85 -14.58 26.78
N LYS A 14 4.26 -14.17 27.91
CA LYS A 14 3.38 -12.99 27.96
C LYS A 14 4.07 -11.66 27.65
N LYS A 15 5.40 -11.58 27.71
CA LYS A 15 6.16 -10.38 27.28
C LYS A 15 6.42 -10.35 25.77
N VAL A 16 6.28 -11.49 25.09
CA VAL A 16 6.36 -11.60 23.62
C VAL A 16 5.02 -11.25 22.96
N ASP A 17 3.97 -11.03 23.75
CA ASP A 17 2.65 -10.61 23.26
C ASP A 17 2.67 -9.16 22.74
N ILE A 18 3.03 -9.02 21.46
CA ILE A 18 2.98 -7.77 20.70
C ILE A 18 1.52 -7.28 20.53
N PHE A 19 0.53 -8.16 20.74
CA PHE A 19 -0.90 -7.85 20.62
C PHE A 19 -1.51 -7.38 21.95
N SER A 20 -0.70 -7.15 22.99
CA SER A 20 -1.18 -6.64 24.28
C SER A 20 -1.95 -5.33 24.09
N GLN A 21 -3.19 -5.29 24.56
CA GLN A 21 -4.01 -4.09 24.51
C GLN A 21 -3.61 -3.15 25.66
N PRO A 22 -3.32 -1.86 25.38
CA PRO A 22 -3.01 -0.92 26.45
C PRO A 22 -4.24 -0.74 27.35
N VAL A 23 -4.03 -0.74 28.67
CA VAL A 23 -5.07 -0.36 29.63
C VAL A 23 -5.29 1.14 29.48
N LEU A 24 -6.33 1.53 28.74
CA LEU A 24 -6.67 2.92 28.45
C LEU A 24 -7.78 3.41 29.39
N LEU A 25 -7.55 4.53 30.08
CA LEU A 25 -8.63 5.29 30.71
C LEU A 25 -9.44 5.98 29.60
N LEU A 26 -10.64 5.47 29.33
CA LEU A 26 -11.52 6.01 28.30
C LEU A 26 -12.13 7.33 28.77
N ILE A 27 -12.07 8.35 27.91
CA ILE A 27 -12.79 9.61 28.13
C ILE A 27 -14.09 9.53 27.32
N LYS A 28 -15.24 9.59 28.01
CA LYS A 28 -16.58 9.50 27.40
C LYS A 28 -16.76 8.25 26.50
N GLN A 29 -16.21 7.10 26.91
CA GLN A 29 -16.31 5.83 26.18
C GLN A 29 -15.63 5.79 24.79
N GLU A 30 -14.87 6.82 24.39
CA GLU A 30 -14.11 6.82 23.12
C GLU A 30 -12.68 6.26 23.31
N GLN A 31 -12.25 5.31 22.47
CA GLN A 31 -10.88 4.74 22.48
C GLN A 31 -9.82 5.64 21.81
N GLY A 32 -10.24 6.63 21.01
CA GLY A 32 -9.31 7.51 20.29
C GLY A 32 -9.98 8.79 19.80
N HIS A 33 -9.22 9.89 19.80
CA HIS A 33 -9.72 11.18 19.37
C HIS A 33 -9.69 11.30 17.83
N LYS A 34 -10.86 11.17 17.20
CA LYS A 34 -11.02 11.35 15.74
C LYS A 34 -11.10 12.84 15.38
N THR A 35 -10.41 13.25 14.32
CA THR A 35 -10.44 14.62 13.80
C THR A 35 -10.98 14.63 12.37
N LEU A 36 -11.72 15.68 12.00
CA LEU A 36 -12.16 15.91 10.61
C LEU A 36 -10.96 16.05 9.66
N PHE A 37 -9.89 16.70 10.12
CA PHE A 37 -8.63 16.80 9.38
C PHE A 37 -8.04 15.42 9.06
N GLY A 38 -8.03 14.51 10.03
CA GLY A 38 -7.58 13.14 9.84
C GLY A 38 -8.42 12.35 8.84
N ALA A 39 -9.74 12.53 8.87
CA ALA A 39 -10.65 11.91 7.92
C ALA A 39 -10.40 12.42 6.48
N CYS A 40 -10.23 13.73 6.29
CA CYS A 40 -9.90 14.29 4.97
C CYS A 40 -8.56 13.77 4.45
N LEU A 41 -7.54 13.71 5.31
CA LEU A 41 -6.19 13.28 4.91
C LEU A 41 -6.17 11.79 4.54
N THR A 42 -6.81 10.93 5.34
CA THR A 42 -6.94 9.49 5.03
C THR A 42 -7.77 9.23 3.77
N SER A 43 -8.87 9.97 3.56
CA SER A 43 -9.64 9.89 2.32
C SER A 43 -8.83 10.34 1.10
N GLY A 44 -8.02 11.40 1.24
CA GLY A 44 -7.13 11.86 0.17
C GLY A 44 -6.08 10.84 -0.20
N LEU A 45 -5.46 10.17 0.79
CA LEU A 45 -4.53 9.07 0.56
C LEU A 45 -5.19 7.90 -0.17
N ILE A 46 -6.35 7.44 0.31
CA ILE A 46 -7.06 6.32 -0.33
C ILE A 46 -7.41 6.68 -1.78
N SER A 47 -7.93 7.88 -2.03
CA SER A 47 -8.26 8.32 -3.39
C SER A 47 -7.04 8.40 -4.31
N PHE A 48 -5.91 8.88 -3.80
CA PHE A 48 -4.65 8.95 -4.56
C PHE A 48 -4.12 7.55 -4.90
N PHE A 49 -4.16 6.62 -3.95
CA PHE A 49 -3.73 5.23 -4.20
C PHE A 49 -4.67 4.49 -5.14
N LEU A 50 -5.99 4.72 -5.04
CA LEU A 50 -6.96 4.15 -5.97
C LEU A 50 -6.71 4.68 -7.39
N TYR A 51 -6.46 5.98 -7.53
CA TYR A 51 -6.09 6.59 -8.81
C TYR A 51 -4.80 5.96 -9.39
N LEU A 52 -3.73 5.86 -8.60
CA LEU A 52 -2.48 5.23 -9.03
C LEU A 52 -2.66 3.77 -9.43
N LEU A 53 -3.48 3.01 -8.69
CA LEU A 53 -3.79 1.62 -9.02
C LEU A 53 -4.48 1.50 -10.37
N ILE A 54 -5.47 2.36 -10.64
CA ILE A 54 -6.19 2.38 -11.92
C ILE A 54 -5.25 2.70 -13.07
N VAL A 55 -4.36 3.69 -12.92
CA VAL A 55 -3.37 4.06 -13.96
C VAL A 55 -2.42 2.89 -14.25
N ASN A 56 -1.85 2.26 -13.21
CA ASN A 56 -0.92 1.13 -13.41
C ASN A 56 -1.61 -0.11 -13.99
N LEU A 57 -2.87 -0.37 -13.65
CA LEU A 57 -3.66 -1.45 -14.27
C LEU A 57 -3.97 -1.16 -15.74
N PHE A 58 -4.22 0.10 -16.08
CA PHE A 58 -4.41 0.51 -17.46
C PHE A 58 -3.13 0.36 -18.29
N ASP A 59 -1.98 0.75 -17.73
CA ASP A 59 -0.68 0.56 -18.37
C ASP A 59 -0.33 -0.91 -18.58
N LEU A 60 -0.67 -1.77 -17.60
CA LEU A 60 -0.52 -3.23 -17.72
C LEU A 60 -1.38 -3.79 -18.86
N ARG A 61 -2.62 -3.31 -19.01
CA ARG A 61 -3.50 -3.71 -20.12
C ARG A 61 -2.97 -3.28 -21.49
N GLN A 62 -2.20 -2.18 -21.55
CA GLN A 62 -1.63 -1.67 -22.80
C GLN A 62 -0.21 -2.17 -23.08
N GLY A 63 0.39 -3.00 -22.21
CA GLY A 63 1.74 -3.50 -22.40
C GLY A 63 2.83 -2.42 -22.42
N LYS A 64 2.55 -1.21 -21.91
CA LYS A 64 3.40 -0.01 -22.14
C LYS A 64 4.74 0.02 -21.40
N ASN A 65 4.99 -0.93 -20.51
CA ASN A 65 6.20 -1.01 -19.68
C ASN A 65 6.87 -2.38 -19.86
N LEU A 66 7.52 -2.56 -21.01
CA LEU A 66 8.32 -3.72 -21.34
C LEU A 66 9.77 -3.54 -20.85
N THR A 67 10.32 -4.58 -20.23
CA THR A 67 11.76 -4.73 -20.02
C THR A 67 12.30 -5.74 -21.00
N SER A 68 13.34 -5.37 -21.77
CA SER A 68 14.00 -6.27 -22.71
C SER A 68 15.44 -6.55 -22.30
N LEU A 69 15.85 -7.81 -22.31
CA LEU A 69 17.24 -8.26 -22.20
C LEU A 69 17.67 -8.88 -23.54
N SER A 70 18.89 -8.61 -23.98
CA SER A 70 19.44 -9.17 -25.22
C SER A 70 20.73 -9.93 -24.89
N THR A 71 20.85 -11.15 -25.40
CA THR A 71 22.02 -12.03 -25.20
C THR A 71 22.42 -12.71 -26.50
N GLU A 72 23.69 -13.04 -26.63
CA GLU A 72 24.22 -13.86 -27.73
C GLU A 72 24.60 -15.23 -27.19
N ILE A 73 24.12 -16.30 -27.83
CA ILE A 73 24.43 -17.68 -27.46
C ILE A 73 25.21 -18.34 -28.58
N TYR A 74 26.32 -18.98 -28.22
CA TYR A 74 27.14 -19.75 -29.15
C TYR A 74 26.68 -21.21 -29.18
N HIS A 75 26.32 -21.70 -30.36
CA HIS A 75 25.98 -23.10 -30.62
C HIS A 75 27.09 -23.76 -31.44
N THR A 76 27.67 -24.83 -30.89
CA THR A 76 28.60 -25.71 -31.63
C THR A 76 27.89 -26.45 -32.76
N GLN A 77 26.59 -26.71 -32.58
CA GLN A 77 25.70 -27.31 -33.57
C GLN A 77 24.41 -26.49 -33.64
N PRO A 78 24.35 -25.46 -34.49
CA PRO A 78 23.11 -24.72 -34.73
C PRO A 78 21.99 -25.66 -35.15
N HIS A 79 20.81 -25.47 -34.55
CA HIS A 79 19.65 -26.29 -34.84
C HIS A 79 19.14 -26.02 -36.26
N GLN A 80 18.43 -27.00 -36.82
CA GLN A 80 17.77 -26.89 -38.11
C GLN A 80 16.79 -25.71 -38.14
N PHE A 81 16.93 -24.83 -39.14
CA PHE A 81 16.02 -23.73 -39.41
C PHE A 81 15.30 -23.95 -40.74
N LYS A 82 13.96 -23.96 -40.70
CA LYS A 82 13.12 -24.21 -41.88
C LYS A 82 12.84 -22.92 -42.65
N LEU A 83 13.08 -22.96 -43.95
CA LEU A 83 12.81 -21.93 -44.92
C LEU A 83 11.61 -22.33 -45.77
N ASP A 84 10.70 -21.39 -45.98
CA ASP A 84 9.50 -21.54 -46.79
C ASP A 84 9.27 -20.28 -47.64
N GLU A 85 8.26 -20.34 -48.50
CA GLU A 85 7.87 -19.25 -49.39
C GLU A 85 7.41 -17.96 -48.68
N THR A 86 7.07 -18.04 -47.39
CA THR A 86 6.57 -16.91 -46.58
C THR A 86 7.68 -16.23 -45.78
N ASN A 87 8.75 -16.95 -45.45
CA ASN A 87 9.83 -16.47 -44.59
C ASN A 87 11.14 -16.22 -45.36
N PHE A 88 11.30 -16.80 -46.55
CA PHE A 88 12.54 -16.70 -47.30
C PHE A 88 12.34 -16.58 -48.82
N THR A 89 13.15 -15.74 -49.45
CA THR A 89 13.28 -15.66 -50.90
C THR A 89 14.68 -15.16 -51.23
N LEU A 90 15.11 -15.27 -52.47
CA LEU A 90 16.33 -14.64 -52.94
C LEU A 90 16.16 -14.24 -54.40
N THR A 91 16.71 -13.09 -54.76
CA THR A 91 16.81 -12.61 -56.14
C THR A 91 18.27 -12.42 -56.45
N PHE A 92 18.74 -12.91 -57.60
CA PHE A 92 20.13 -12.67 -57.97
C PHE A 92 20.39 -12.74 -59.47
N ALA A 93 21.40 -12.01 -59.92
CA ALA A 93 21.86 -12.05 -61.30
C ALA A 93 23.29 -11.50 -61.45
N ILE A 94 23.85 -11.69 -62.64
CA ILE A 94 25.00 -10.93 -63.09
C ILE A 94 24.51 -9.57 -63.61
N GLN A 95 25.25 -8.53 -63.27
CA GLN A 95 24.99 -7.15 -63.61
C GLN A 95 26.14 -6.62 -64.46
N SER A 96 25.79 -6.05 -65.60
CA SER A 96 26.76 -5.45 -66.53
C SER A 96 27.41 -4.18 -65.92
N PRO A 97 28.52 -3.67 -66.50
CA PRO A 97 29.08 -2.37 -66.13
C PRO A 97 28.08 -1.21 -66.15
N SER A 98 26.98 -1.35 -66.92
CA SER A 98 25.89 -0.37 -66.99
C SER A 98 24.88 -0.47 -65.85
N PHE A 99 25.15 -1.29 -64.84
CA PHE A 99 24.26 -1.56 -63.71
C PHE A 99 22.91 -2.21 -64.09
N LYS A 100 22.81 -2.82 -65.27
CA LYS A 100 21.64 -3.62 -65.67
C LYS A 100 21.89 -5.11 -65.42
N THR A 101 20.99 -5.75 -64.69
CA THR A 101 20.94 -7.20 -64.48
C THR A 101 20.53 -7.90 -65.77
N TYR A 102 21.08 -9.09 -66.02
CA TYR A 102 20.73 -9.90 -67.17
C TYR A 102 20.84 -11.38 -66.85
N ILE A 103 20.05 -12.19 -67.58
CA ILE A 103 20.15 -13.64 -67.61
C ILE A 103 20.47 -14.05 -69.04
N ASP A 104 21.67 -14.59 -69.26
CA ASP A 104 22.10 -15.11 -70.55
C ASP A 104 22.73 -16.50 -70.41
N GLU A 105 21.90 -17.53 -70.59
CA GLU A 105 22.33 -18.94 -70.56
C GLU A 105 23.36 -19.29 -71.65
N SER A 106 23.55 -18.45 -72.68
CA SER A 106 24.63 -18.64 -73.68
C SER A 106 26.01 -18.20 -73.17
N VAL A 107 26.06 -17.48 -72.05
CA VAL A 107 27.28 -16.91 -71.44
C VAL A 107 27.63 -17.65 -70.16
N TYR A 108 26.65 -17.82 -69.27
CA TYR A 108 26.84 -18.49 -67.98
C TYR A 108 25.61 -19.30 -67.59
N VAL A 109 25.85 -20.35 -66.81
CA VAL A 109 24.82 -21.25 -66.32
C VAL A 109 24.89 -21.28 -64.80
N VAL A 110 23.72 -21.21 -64.16
CA VAL A 110 23.60 -21.31 -62.70
C VAL A 110 23.01 -22.67 -62.33
N GLU A 111 23.67 -23.35 -61.40
CA GLU A 111 23.16 -24.53 -60.70
C GLU A 111 22.97 -24.18 -59.23
N ALA A 112 21.76 -24.37 -58.72
CA ALA A 112 21.50 -24.23 -57.29
C ALA A 112 21.27 -25.61 -56.69
N LYS A 113 21.92 -25.86 -55.56
CA LYS A 113 21.90 -27.15 -54.85
C LYS A 113 21.75 -26.92 -53.36
N ILE A 114 21.07 -27.84 -52.71
CA ILE A 114 21.10 -28.01 -51.26
C ILE A 114 22.21 -29.00 -50.99
N GLN A 115 23.28 -28.52 -50.37
CA GLN A 115 24.44 -29.33 -50.04
C GLN A 115 24.31 -29.79 -48.60
N THR A 116 24.29 -31.11 -48.41
CA THR A 116 24.22 -31.75 -47.09
C THR A 116 25.48 -32.55 -46.83
N LYS A 117 26.12 -32.29 -45.69
CA LYS A 117 27.23 -33.08 -45.14
C LYS A 117 26.76 -33.78 -43.88
N ILE A 118 27.02 -35.08 -43.78
CA ILE A 118 26.79 -35.86 -42.56
C ILE A 118 28.14 -36.46 -42.15
N THR A 119 28.65 -36.07 -41.00
CA THR A 119 29.87 -36.62 -40.41
C THR A 119 29.50 -37.78 -39.49
N ARG A 120 29.92 -38.99 -39.84
CA ARG A 120 29.81 -40.20 -39.00
C ARG A 120 31.14 -40.47 -38.32
N ILE A 121 31.09 -40.86 -37.04
CA ILE A 121 32.27 -41.27 -36.28
C ILE A 121 32.24 -42.79 -36.18
N THR A 122 33.12 -43.46 -36.92
CA THR A 122 33.27 -44.93 -36.90
C THR A 122 34.72 -45.25 -36.55
N ASP A 123 34.95 -46.11 -35.55
CA ASP A 123 36.29 -46.53 -35.12
C ASP A 123 37.29 -45.37 -34.86
N ASN A 124 36.84 -44.30 -34.20
CA ASN A 124 37.58 -43.06 -33.96
C ASN A 124 38.00 -42.25 -35.21
N GLU A 125 37.60 -42.65 -36.41
CA GLU A 125 37.78 -41.89 -37.64
C GLU A 125 36.50 -41.11 -37.99
N LYS A 126 36.67 -39.86 -38.45
CA LYS A 126 35.58 -39.02 -38.95
C LYS A 126 35.43 -39.23 -40.44
N ILE A 127 34.28 -39.72 -40.87
CA ILE A 127 33.94 -39.90 -42.28
C ILE A 127 32.84 -38.89 -42.63
N ASP A 128 33.12 -38.03 -43.61
CA ASP A 128 32.18 -37.02 -44.11
C ASP A 128 31.47 -37.55 -45.38
N GLU A 129 30.16 -37.78 -45.29
CA GLU A 129 29.30 -38.16 -46.41
C GLU A 129 28.62 -36.92 -46.99
N TRP A 130 28.82 -36.64 -48.27
CA TRP A 130 28.21 -35.50 -48.97
C TRP A 130 27.07 -35.95 -49.87
N THR A 131 25.94 -35.24 -49.78
CA THR A 131 24.79 -35.41 -50.66
C THR A 131 24.35 -34.05 -51.21
N GLN A 132 23.85 -34.04 -52.44
CA GLN A 132 23.39 -32.84 -53.11
C GLN A 132 21.98 -33.07 -53.64
N GLN A 133 21.10 -32.10 -53.43
CA GLN A 133 19.74 -32.07 -53.98
C GLN A 133 19.58 -30.80 -54.80
N ASP A 134 19.00 -30.90 -56.00
CA ASP A 134 18.78 -29.73 -56.85
C ASP A 134 17.75 -28.77 -56.25
N LEU A 135 18.08 -27.48 -56.21
CA LEU A 135 17.17 -26.40 -55.85
C LEU A 135 16.65 -25.75 -57.15
N PRO A 136 15.34 -25.85 -57.45
CA PRO A 136 14.82 -25.36 -58.71
C PRO A 136 14.84 -23.83 -58.77
N LEU A 137 15.45 -23.29 -59.82
CA LEU A 137 15.47 -21.86 -60.12
C LEU A 137 14.56 -21.54 -61.30
N THR A 138 13.98 -20.35 -61.28
CA THR A 138 13.22 -19.78 -62.40
C THR A 138 13.52 -18.28 -62.54
N LYS A 139 13.08 -17.67 -63.64
CA LYS A 139 13.11 -16.21 -63.77
C LYS A 139 12.16 -15.59 -62.76
N CYS A 140 12.60 -14.54 -62.09
CA CYS A 140 11.79 -13.96 -61.04
C CYS A 140 10.56 -13.25 -61.61
N ASN A 141 9.45 -13.44 -60.93
CA ASN A 141 8.18 -12.77 -61.16
C ASN A 141 7.74 -12.20 -59.80
N PRO A 142 7.19 -10.98 -59.72
CA PRO A 142 6.56 -10.45 -58.51
C PRO A 142 5.69 -11.46 -57.74
N GLU A 143 4.97 -12.34 -58.44
CA GLU A 143 4.09 -13.37 -57.82
C GLU A 143 4.84 -14.44 -57.01
N LEU A 144 6.14 -14.64 -57.27
CA LEU A 144 6.98 -15.57 -56.51
C LEU A 144 7.43 -14.99 -55.16
N ILE A 145 7.26 -13.68 -54.96
CA ILE A 145 7.58 -13.00 -53.70
C ILE A 145 6.29 -12.92 -52.87
N ARG A 146 6.05 -13.95 -52.05
CA ARG A 146 4.84 -14.07 -51.22
C ARG A 146 4.91 -13.30 -49.89
N GLN A 147 6.07 -12.70 -49.60
CA GLN A 147 6.31 -11.85 -48.42
C GLN A 147 5.67 -10.46 -48.61
N VAL A 148 4.46 -10.28 -48.07
CA VAL A 148 3.68 -9.04 -48.21
C VAL A 148 4.46 -7.80 -47.79
N GLU A 149 5.20 -7.88 -46.69
CA GLU A 149 5.98 -6.77 -46.11
C GLU A 149 7.15 -6.31 -46.99
N LEU A 150 7.64 -7.19 -47.86
CA LEU A 150 8.81 -6.92 -48.72
C LEU A 150 8.43 -6.62 -50.17
N GLN A 151 7.14 -6.69 -50.54
CA GLN A 151 6.69 -6.40 -51.89
C GLN A 151 7.12 -5.00 -52.35
N GLN A 152 7.05 -4.00 -51.46
CA GLN A 152 7.48 -2.64 -51.79
C GLN A 152 8.98 -2.57 -52.09
N TYR A 153 9.82 -3.28 -51.34
CA TYR A 153 11.27 -3.31 -51.58
C TYR A 153 11.58 -3.96 -52.94
N PHE A 154 11.04 -5.15 -53.19
CA PHE A 154 11.32 -5.88 -54.44
C PHE A 154 10.68 -5.23 -55.68
N SER A 155 9.62 -4.43 -55.53
CA SER A 155 9.01 -3.70 -56.65
C SER A 155 9.93 -2.66 -57.30
N GLN A 156 10.97 -2.22 -56.60
CA GLN A 156 11.96 -1.26 -57.11
C GLN A 156 13.05 -1.93 -57.95
N LEU A 157 13.11 -3.27 -57.95
CA LEU A 157 14.12 -4.07 -58.65
C LEU A 157 13.58 -4.57 -60.00
N ASP A 158 14.48 -4.74 -60.98
CA ASP A 158 14.12 -5.40 -62.26
C ASP A 158 14.09 -6.92 -62.09
N LEU A 159 12.99 -7.43 -61.55
CA LEU A 159 12.84 -8.85 -61.21
C LEU A 159 12.94 -9.78 -62.42
N THR A 160 12.52 -9.32 -63.61
CA THR A 160 12.44 -10.19 -64.80
C THR A 160 13.80 -10.66 -65.31
N THR A 161 14.86 -9.93 -64.96
CA THR A 161 16.25 -10.23 -65.31
C THR A 161 17.02 -10.87 -64.14
N ASN A 162 16.32 -11.32 -63.09
CA ASN A 162 16.89 -11.99 -61.93
C ASN A 162 16.39 -13.42 -61.77
N TYR A 163 17.21 -14.28 -61.17
CA TYR A 163 16.83 -15.65 -60.78
C TYR A 163 16.17 -15.63 -59.40
N CYS A 164 15.16 -16.47 -59.23
CA CYS A 164 14.48 -16.72 -57.96
C CYS A 164 14.27 -18.22 -57.72
N ILE A 165 14.07 -18.59 -56.46
CA ILE A 165 13.68 -19.95 -56.07
C ILE A 165 12.27 -20.22 -56.60
N ASP A 166 12.07 -21.38 -57.24
CA ASP A 166 10.77 -21.83 -57.70
C ASP A 166 10.02 -22.59 -56.59
N TRP A 167 9.39 -21.83 -55.69
CA TRP A 167 8.59 -22.37 -54.58
C TRP A 167 7.36 -23.20 -55.03
N ASN A 168 7.01 -23.20 -56.32
CA ASN A 168 5.95 -24.09 -56.82
C ASN A 168 6.43 -25.55 -56.96
N LYS A 169 7.75 -25.78 -57.05
CA LYS A 169 8.36 -27.11 -57.18
C LYS A 169 8.91 -27.65 -55.87
N ILE A 170 9.19 -26.79 -54.90
CA ILE A 170 9.70 -27.16 -53.57
C ILE A 170 8.87 -26.48 -52.48
N LYS A 171 8.45 -27.23 -51.46
CA LYS A 171 7.59 -26.72 -50.39
C LYS A 171 8.36 -26.19 -49.19
N GLU A 172 9.41 -26.90 -48.79
CA GLU A 172 10.23 -26.57 -47.61
C GLU A 172 11.70 -26.79 -47.96
N LEU A 173 12.55 -25.96 -47.36
CA LEU A 173 14.00 -26.01 -47.41
C LEU A 173 14.52 -25.88 -45.97
N ASP A 174 15.71 -26.35 -45.67
CA ASP A 174 16.30 -26.16 -44.35
C ASP A 174 17.78 -25.83 -44.41
N LEU A 175 18.22 -25.02 -43.45
CA LEU A 175 19.62 -24.80 -43.12
C LEU A 175 19.89 -25.44 -41.77
N GLU A 176 21.02 -26.09 -41.59
CA GLU A 176 21.32 -26.82 -40.37
C GLU A 176 22.83 -26.83 -40.11
N GLY A 177 23.22 -26.63 -38.85
CA GLY A 177 24.60 -26.72 -38.43
C GLY A 177 25.56 -25.75 -39.10
N THR A 178 26.84 -25.98 -38.86
CA THR A 178 27.97 -25.31 -39.53
C THR A 178 28.93 -26.34 -40.09
N PHE A 179 29.96 -25.91 -40.81
CA PHE A 179 30.89 -26.84 -41.47
C PHE A 179 31.51 -27.88 -40.52
N ASP A 180 31.74 -27.52 -39.25
CA ASP A 180 32.31 -28.42 -38.23
C ASP A 180 31.27 -29.29 -37.50
N SER A 181 29.98 -29.06 -37.76
CA SER A 181 28.87 -29.78 -37.13
C SER A 181 28.68 -31.18 -37.73
N LEU A 182 28.03 -32.07 -36.98
CA LEU A 182 27.74 -33.45 -37.43
C LEU A 182 26.84 -33.48 -38.66
N VAL A 183 25.89 -32.54 -38.74
CA VAL A 183 25.06 -32.30 -39.90
C VAL A 183 25.28 -30.87 -40.33
N TYR A 184 25.56 -30.66 -41.61
CA TYR A 184 25.70 -29.34 -42.22
C TYR A 184 24.84 -29.28 -43.47
N ARG A 185 23.89 -28.35 -43.51
CA ARG A 185 23.03 -28.08 -44.67
C ARG A 185 23.12 -26.62 -45.06
N ALA A 186 23.43 -26.38 -46.32
CA ALA A 186 23.58 -25.05 -46.89
C ALA A 186 23.03 -25.00 -48.32
N ILE A 187 22.65 -23.80 -48.74
CA ILE A 187 22.33 -23.53 -50.15
C ILE A 187 23.63 -23.17 -50.86
N LEU A 188 23.92 -23.86 -51.95
CA LEU A 188 25.05 -23.62 -52.82
C LEU A 188 24.54 -23.14 -54.19
N LEU A 189 24.98 -21.97 -54.64
CA LEU A 189 24.76 -21.47 -55.99
C LEU A 189 26.09 -21.50 -56.75
N GLU A 190 26.20 -22.33 -57.78
CA GLU A 190 27.38 -22.47 -58.61
C GLU A 190 27.15 -21.75 -59.95
N PHE A 191 28.03 -20.80 -60.28
CA PHE A 191 28.01 -20.08 -61.54
C PHE A 191 29.12 -20.62 -62.42
N LYS A 192 28.75 -21.22 -63.55
CA LYS A 192 29.65 -21.85 -64.51
C LYS A 192 29.63 -21.10 -65.82
N ILE A 193 30.77 -21.06 -66.51
CA ILE A 193 30.84 -20.62 -67.91
C ILE A 193 30.06 -21.62 -68.78
N CYS A 194 29.32 -21.11 -69.78
CA CYS A 194 28.63 -21.97 -70.76
C CYS A 194 29.67 -22.69 -71.64
N ASN A 195 29.62 -24.02 -71.63
CA ASN A 195 30.39 -24.90 -72.51
C ASN A 195 29.48 -26.08 -72.95
N ASP A 196 29.99 -26.97 -73.80
CA ASP A 196 29.19 -28.10 -74.32
C ASP A 196 28.69 -29.05 -73.23
N LEU A 197 29.33 -29.08 -72.06
CA LEU A 197 28.96 -29.90 -70.91
C LEU A 197 27.94 -29.22 -69.97
N THR A 198 27.98 -27.89 -69.87
CA THR A 198 27.13 -27.09 -68.96
C THR A 198 25.91 -26.50 -69.65
N LYS A 199 25.84 -26.58 -70.98
CA LYS A 199 24.73 -26.08 -71.82
C LYS A 199 23.37 -26.59 -71.32
N LYS A 200 22.44 -25.67 -71.05
CA LYS A 200 21.03 -25.98 -70.71
C LYS A 200 20.12 -25.91 -71.93
N SER A 201 19.65 -24.70 -72.29
CA SER A 201 18.62 -24.53 -73.32
C SER A 201 19.11 -23.86 -74.61
N LYS A 202 20.08 -22.94 -74.52
CA LYS A 202 20.64 -22.18 -75.65
C LYS A 202 22.05 -22.62 -76.01
N GLU A 203 22.44 -22.47 -77.26
CA GLU A 203 23.84 -22.64 -77.68
C GLU A 203 24.76 -21.62 -77.00
N CYS A 204 25.92 -22.09 -76.55
CA CYS A 204 26.92 -21.23 -75.92
C CYS A 204 27.58 -20.33 -76.98
N LYS A 205 27.87 -19.09 -76.60
CA LYS A 205 28.68 -18.18 -77.41
C LYS A 205 30.13 -18.66 -77.49
N SER A 206 30.92 -18.08 -78.38
CA SER A 206 32.35 -18.40 -78.45
C SER A 206 33.06 -18.04 -77.13
N ARG A 207 34.10 -18.81 -76.75
CA ARG A 207 34.82 -18.58 -75.48
C ARG A 207 35.40 -17.17 -75.38
N ASP A 208 35.85 -16.57 -76.48
CA ASP A 208 36.39 -15.20 -76.50
C ASP A 208 35.30 -14.14 -76.29
N GLU A 209 34.12 -14.33 -76.88
CA GLU A 209 32.97 -13.45 -76.64
C GLU A 209 32.49 -13.53 -75.18
N ILE A 210 32.45 -14.73 -74.61
CA ILE A 210 32.08 -14.94 -73.20
C ILE A 210 33.08 -14.25 -72.27
N LYS A 211 34.39 -14.48 -72.46
CA LYS A 211 35.44 -13.84 -71.66
C LYS A 211 35.38 -12.31 -71.75
N LYS A 212 35.16 -11.76 -72.95
CA LYS A 212 35.01 -10.31 -73.15
C LYS A 212 33.77 -9.75 -72.47
N GLN A 213 32.64 -10.47 -72.54
CA GLN A 213 31.39 -10.06 -71.88
C GLN A 213 31.51 -10.13 -70.35
N LEU A 214 32.23 -11.12 -69.83
CA LEU A 214 32.44 -11.35 -68.39
C LEU A 214 33.68 -10.65 -67.82
N GLU A 215 34.38 -9.80 -68.58
CA GLU A 215 35.65 -9.22 -68.13
C GLU A 215 35.51 -8.34 -66.88
N GLN A 216 34.46 -7.52 -66.85
CA GLN A 216 34.10 -6.67 -65.70
C GLN A 216 32.60 -6.72 -65.52
N ASN A 217 32.12 -7.48 -64.54
CA ASN A 217 30.71 -7.48 -64.16
C ASN A 217 30.60 -7.41 -62.65
N TYR A 218 29.36 -7.29 -62.19
CA TYR A 218 29.02 -7.34 -60.79
C TYR A 218 28.04 -8.48 -60.54
N PHE A 219 28.08 -9.03 -59.35
CA PHE A 219 27.08 -9.92 -58.84
C PHE A 219 26.13 -9.12 -57.95
N SER A 220 24.85 -9.21 -58.26
CA SER A 220 23.77 -8.58 -57.51
C SER A 220 22.96 -9.68 -56.85
N PHE A 221 22.84 -9.63 -55.52
CA PHE A 221 22.11 -10.62 -54.72
C PHE A 221 21.27 -9.91 -53.68
N GLN A 222 19.95 -10.14 -53.66
CA GLN A 222 19.06 -9.59 -52.64
C GLN A 222 18.31 -10.70 -51.92
N MET A 223 18.10 -10.49 -50.63
CA MET A 223 17.41 -11.44 -49.76
C MET A 223 16.66 -10.72 -48.62
N PRO A 224 15.67 -11.37 -48.00
CA PRO A 224 15.04 -10.86 -46.80
C PRO A 224 16.01 -10.94 -45.61
N SER A 225 15.87 -9.98 -44.71
CA SER A 225 16.49 -9.93 -43.40
C SER A 225 15.52 -9.32 -42.41
N TYR A 226 15.82 -9.44 -41.13
CA TYR A 226 14.91 -9.03 -40.07
C TYR A 226 15.65 -8.20 -39.03
N VAL A 227 15.00 -7.10 -38.61
CA VAL A 227 15.42 -6.28 -37.47
C VAL A 227 14.44 -6.51 -36.34
N VAL A 228 14.94 -6.63 -35.12
CA VAL A 228 14.08 -6.83 -33.95
C VAL A 228 13.67 -5.48 -33.37
N ASP A 229 12.37 -5.18 -33.41
CA ASP A 229 11.78 -4.09 -32.64
C ASP A 229 11.16 -4.62 -31.35
N VAL A 230 11.89 -4.43 -30.24
CA VAL A 230 11.43 -4.80 -28.89
C VAL A 230 10.20 -4.04 -28.43
N LYS A 231 9.87 -2.88 -29.02
CA LYS A 231 8.70 -2.09 -28.60
C LYS A 231 7.41 -2.56 -29.26
N ASN A 232 7.49 -3.26 -30.38
CA ASN A 232 6.32 -3.79 -31.06
C ASN A 232 5.84 -5.06 -30.35
N ASP A 233 4.65 -4.97 -29.74
CA ASP A 233 4.04 -6.03 -28.93
C ASP A 233 3.61 -7.25 -29.79
N LYS A 234 3.05 -7.01 -30.98
CA LYS A 234 2.47 -8.09 -31.80
C LYS A 234 3.45 -8.72 -32.78
N HIS A 235 4.28 -7.88 -33.41
CA HIS A 235 5.20 -8.32 -34.45
C HIS A 235 6.61 -7.82 -34.12
N PRO A 236 7.40 -8.63 -33.40
CA PRO A 236 8.73 -8.25 -32.95
C PRO A 236 9.73 -8.08 -34.10
N PHE A 237 9.47 -8.70 -35.24
CA PHE A 237 10.35 -8.74 -36.40
C PHE A 237 9.87 -7.77 -37.47
N LEU A 238 10.75 -6.87 -37.87
CA LEU A 238 10.54 -5.96 -38.98
C LEU A 238 11.36 -6.48 -40.16
N SER A 239 10.65 -6.88 -41.22
CA SER A 239 11.25 -7.33 -42.48
C SER A 239 11.96 -6.17 -43.18
N LYS A 240 13.16 -6.44 -43.70
CA LYS A 240 13.97 -5.52 -44.51
C LYS A 240 14.63 -6.30 -45.64
N GLY A 241 14.72 -5.71 -46.83
CA GLY A 241 15.55 -6.27 -47.90
C GLY A 241 17.03 -5.91 -47.70
N GLU A 242 17.91 -6.89 -47.84
CA GLU A 242 19.36 -6.69 -47.88
C GLU A 242 19.88 -6.99 -49.27
N ASP A 243 20.79 -6.15 -49.76
CA ASP A 243 21.51 -6.32 -51.01
C ASP A 243 23.00 -6.58 -50.75
N ILE A 244 23.54 -7.55 -51.48
CA ILE A 244 24.97 -7.85 -51.56
C ILE A 244 25.39 -7.56 -53.00
N PHE A 245 26.44 -6.75 -53.12
CA PHE A 245 26.99 -6.34 -54.40
C PHE A 245 28.50 -6.51 -54.41
N THR A 246 29.02 -7.29 -55.36
CA THR A 246 30.45 -7.54 -55.47
C THR A 246 30.89 -7.67 -56.93
N THR A 247 32.18 -7.49 -57.20
CA THR A 247 32.74 -7.64 -58.54
C THR A 247 32.91 -9.11 -58.91
N ILE A 248 32.71 -9.44 -60.18
CA ILE A 248 33.03 -10.74 -60.77
C ILE A 248 33.77 -10.55 -62.09
N SER A 249 34.62 -11.50 -62.45
CA SER A 249 35.37 -11.49 -63.70
C SER A 249 35.60 -12.91 -64.18
N SER A 250 35.73 -13.11 -65.49
CA SER A 250 36.13 -14.41 -66.07
C SER A 250 37.58 -14.81 -65.75
N LYS A 251 38.37 -13.93 -65.13
CA LYS A 251 39.80 -14.16 -64.80
C LYS A 251 40.01 -14.69 -63.39
N ILE A 252 38.98 -14.67 -62.55
CA ILE A 252 39.07 -15.08 -61.14
C ILE A 252 37.87 -15.94 -60.80
N PHE A 253 38.08 -16.94 -59.96
CA PHE A 253 37.01 -17.65 -59.29
C PHE A 253 36.76 -16.99 -57.94
N LYS A 254 35.49 -16.78 -57.57
CA LYS A 254 35.12 -16.19 -56.27
C LYS A 254 34.25 -17.13 -55.45
N GLU A 255 34.60 -17.35 -54.19
CA GLU A 255 33.75 -18.04 -53.22
C GLU A 255 33.17 -17.03 -52.23
N ILE A 256 31.86 -16.94 -52.16
CA ILE A 256 31.11 -16.01 -51.31
C ILE A 256 30.35 -16.83 -50.27
N SER A 257 30.69 -16.68 -49.00
CA SER A 257 29.97 -17.31 -47.89
C SER A 257 29.07 -16.28 -47.20
N ILE A 258 27.76 -16.47 -47.28
CA ILE A 258 26.73 -15.67 -46.60
C ILE A 258 26.34 -16.37 -45.30
N TYR A 259 26.44 -15.64 -44.19
CA TYR A 259 26.13 -16.14 -42.84
C TYR A 259 24.80 -15.57 -42.36
N MET A 260 23.88 -16.48 -42.12
CA MET A 260 22.54 -16.21 -41.63
C MET A 260 22.48 -16.51 -40.13
N GLN A 261 22.16 -15.50 -39.33
CA GLN A 261 22.08 -15.60 -37.89
C GLN A 261 20.65 -15.89 -37.43
N PRO A 262 20.43 -16.99 -36.69
CA PRO A 262 19.16 -17.22 -36.01
C PRO A 262 18.89 -16.14 -34.97
N ILE A 263 17.64 -15.70 -34.89
CA ILE A 263 17.16 -14.77 -33.88
C ILE A 263 15.94 -15.37 -33.21
N THR A 264 15.95 -15.43 -31.89
CA THR A 264 14.82 -15.91 -31.09
C THR A 264 14.36 -14.86 -30.10
N VAL A 265 13.05 -14.64 -30.04
CA VAL A 265 12.40 -13.71 -29.12
C VAL A 265 11.53 -14.52 -28.15
N PHE A 266 11.82 -14.38 -26.87
CA PHE A 266 11.06 -14.95 -25.76
C PHE A 266 10.18 -13.86 -25.15
N THR A 267 8.86 -13.98 -25.29
CA THR A 267 7.90 -13.00 -24.76
C THR A 267 7.16 -13.58 -23.57
N ASP A 268 7.40 -13.05 -22.37
CA ASP A 268 6.70 -13.45 -21.15
C ASP A 268 5.30 -12.84 -21.09
N ILE A 269 4.30 -13.64 -21.46
CA ILE A 269 2.87 -13.27 -21.43
C ILE A 269 2.23 -13.48 -20.05
N GLY A 270 2.99 -13.99 -19.08
CA GLY A 270 2.50 -14.34 -17.76
C GLY A 270 2.18 -13.14 -16.86
N ILE A 271 0.94 -13.05 -16.38
CA ILE A 271 0.49 -11.98 -15.47
C ILE A 271 1.08 -12.14 -14.06
N ILE A 272 1.27 -13.39 -13.63
CA ILE A 272 1.71 -13.78 -12.27
C ILE A 272 3.01 -14.58 -12.33
N ASN A 273 3.01 -15.71 -13.05
CA ASN A 273 4.20 -16.55 -13.25
C ASN A 273 4.86 -16.22 -14.60
N GLU A 274 6.02 -16.80 -14.89
CA GLU A 274 6.68 -16.69 -16.19
C GLU A 274 6.04 -17.69 -17.17
N ASP A 275 5.61 -17.20 -18.33
CA ASP A 275 5.07 -18.02 -19.42
C ASP A 275 5.55 -17.45 -20.75
N TYR A 276 6.42 -18.17 -21.45
CA TYR A 276 7.15 -17.65 -22.61
C TYR A 276 6.54 -18.12 -23.93
N GLU A 277 6.10 -17.17 -24.73
CA GLU A 277 5.87 -17.37 -26.16
C GLU A 277 7.20 -17.20 -26.92
N VAL A 278 7.56 -18.20 -27.72
CA VAL A 278 8.82 -18.22 -28.47
C VAL A 278 8.56 -18.01 -29.95
N GLN A 279 9.21 -17.01 -30.52
CA GLN A 279 9.18 -16.73 -31.95
C GLN A 279 10.61 -16.66 -32.48
N ASN A 280 10.88 -17.31 -33.62
CA ASN A 280 12.20 -17.34 -34.24
C ASN A 280 12.18 -16.88 -35.70
N THR A 281 13.28 -16.28 -36.14
CA THR A 281 13.49 -15.87 -37.53
C THR A 281 14.99 -15.91 -37.87
N LEU A 282 15.34 -15.59 -39.11
CA LEU A 282 16.70 -15.65 -39.62
C LEU A 282 17.14 -14.29 -40.20
N ARG A 283 18.25 -13.73 -39.70
CA ARG A 283 18.78 -12.43 -40.13
C ARG A 283 20.07 -12.60 -40.92
N TYR A 284 20.24 -11.81 -41.97
CA TYR A 284 21.56 -11.66 -42.59
C TYR A 284 22.55 -10.99 -41.61
N LYS A 285 23.66 -11.67 -41.28
CA LYS A 285 24.68 -11.14 -40.36
C LYS A 285 25.87 -10.54 -41.09
N ARG A 286 26.45 -11.31 -42.00
CA ARG A 286 27.67 -10.93 -42.75
C ARG A 286 27.87 -11.86 -43.95
N HIS A 287 28.74 -11.47 -44.86
CA HIS A 287 29.33 -12.36 -45.85
C HIS A 287 30.87 -12.26 -45.83
N THR A 288 31.53 -13.26 -46.39
CA THR A 288 32.98 -13.26 -46.62
C THR A 288 33.26 -13.69 -48.04
N GLU A 289 34.30 -13.11 -48.65
CA GLU A 289 34.72 -13.43 -50.01
C GLU A 289 36.12 -14.02 -50.00
N MET A 290 36.32 -15.09 -50.78
CA MET A 290 37.62 -15.66 -51.10
C MET A 290 37.78 -15.64 -52.61
N ILE A 291 39.00 -15.35 -53.08
CA ILE A 291 39.31 -15.27 -54.50
C ILE A 291 40.38 -16.31 -54.81
N ASP A 292 40.11 -17.16 -55.79
CA ASP A 292 41.10 -18.02 -56.41
C ASP A 292 41.45 -17.45 -57.81
N LEU A 293 42.74 -17.34 -58.08
CA LEU A 293 43.26 -16.83 -59.35
C LEU A 293 43.49 -17.96 -60.38
N ASN A 294 43.20 -19.21 -60.02
CA ASN A 294 43.28 -20.33 -60.95
C ASN A 294 42.23 -20.19 -62.06
N GLU A 295 42.64 -20.41 -63.30
CA GLU A 295 41.71 -20.51 -64.42
C GLU A 295 40.83 -21.75 -64.23
N SER A 296 39.53 -21.52 -64.05
CA SER A 296 38.53 -22.58 -64.00
C SER A 296 37.31 -22.17 -64.81
N ASP A 297 36.50 -23.16 -65.22
CA ASP A 297 35.20 -22.89 -65.84
C ASP A 297 34.15 -22.40 -64.81
N LEU A 298 34.53 -22.23 -63.53
CA LEU A 298 33.71 -21.67 -62.46
C LEU A 298 33.97 -20.17 -62.33
N ILE A 299 32.88 -19.39 -62.30
CA ILE A 299 32.92 -17.93 -62.10
C ILE A 299 32.86 -17.62 -60.61
N MET A 300 31.87 -18.19 -59.93
CA MET A 300 31.71 -18.03 -58.49
C MET A 300 30.85 -19.12 -57.87
N ASN A 301 31.09 -19.36 -56.58
CA ASN A 301 30.24 -20.15 -55.71
C ASN A 301 29.70 -19.27 -54.60
N VAL A 302 28.38 -19.31 -54.38
CA VAL A 302 27.72 -18.60 -53.28
C VAL A 302 27.13 -19.62 -52.33
N VAL A 303 27.62 -19.63 -51.09
CA VAL A 303 27.19 -20.53 -50.03
C VAL A 303 26.39 -19.76 -49.00
N ILE A 304 25.11 -20.10 -48.80
CA ILE A 304 24.25 -19.52 -47.78
C ILE A 304 24.11 -20.54 -46.65
N ARG A 305 24.55 -20.16 -45.44
CA ARG A 305 24.62 -21.06 -44.29
C ARG A 305 24.28 -20.37 -42.97
N LEU A 306 24.00 -21.16 -41.93
CA LEU A 306 23.79 -20.66 -40.58
C LEU A 306 25.10 -20.18 -39.94
N ASP A 307 25.01 -19.14 -39.11
CA ASP A 307 26.05 -18.69 -38.19
C ASP A 307 25.98 -19.49 -36.87
N GLN A 308 27.10 -19.60 -36.16
CA GLN A 308 27.18 -20.30 -34.87
C GLN A 308 26.56 -19.51 -33.72
N ILE A 309 26.38 -18.20 -33.89
CA ILE A 309 25.88 -17.32 -32.83
C ILE A 309 24.39 -17.06 -33.06
N GLU A 310 23.54 -17.48 -32.12
CA GLU A 310 22.13 -17.10 -32.04
C GLU A 310 21.96 -15.81 -31.23
N GLN A 311 21.12 -14.90 -31.71
CA GLN A 311 20.69 -13.72 -30.96
C GLN A 311 19.39 -14.01 -30.21
N GLN A 312 19.38 -13.86 -28.89
CA GLN A 312 18.19 -14.05 -28.07
C GLN A 312 17.71 -12.75 -27.42
N TYR A 313 16.41 -12.50 -27.48
CA TYR A 313 15.76 -11.35 -26.82
C TYR A 313 14.70 -11.84 -25.84
N TYR A 314 14.84 -11.46 -24.57
CA TYR A 314 13.84 -11.72 -23.54
C TYR A 314 13.01 -10.46 -23.32
N ARG A 315 11.70 -10.57 -23.51
CA ARG A 315 10.71 -9.49 -23.37
C ARG A 315 9.82 -9.84 -22.19
N ASN A 316 9.96 -9.10 -21.09
CA ASN A 316 9.13 -9.29 -19.91
C ASN A 316 8.21 -8.08 -19.69
N TYR A 317 6.91 -8.34 -19.54
CA TYR A 317 5.95 -7.34 -19.14
C TYR A 317 5.91 -7.16 -17.63
N THR A 318 5.56 -5.95 -17.18
CA THR A 318 5.42 -5.67 -15.76
C THR A 318 4.28 -6.51 -15.16
N LYS A 319 4.62 -7.38 -14.21
CA LYS A 319 3.65 -8.26 -13.52
C LYS A 319 2.87 -7.55 -12.43
N ILE A 320 1.70 -8.09 -12.09
CA ILE A 320 0.85 -7.53 -11.04
C ILE A 320 1.53 -7.52 -9.66
N GLN A 321 2.37 -8.51 -9.38
CA GLN A 321 3.15 -8.61 -8.14
C GLN A 321 4.10 -7.42 -7.95
N ILE A 322 4.72 -6.96 -9.04
CA ILE A 322 5.62 -5.80 -9.04
C ILE A 322 4.83 -4.52 -8.76
N ILE A 323 3.64 -4.38 -9.35
CA ILE A 323 2.76 -3.23 -9.12
C ILE A 323 2.36 -3.15 -7.65
N ILE A 324 1.85 -4.27 -7.09
CA ILE A 324 1.45 -4.34 -5.67
C ILE A 324 2.64 -4.05 -4.75
N SER A 325 3.83 -4.55 -5.06
CA SER A 325 5.04 -4.32 -4.26
C SER A 325 5.46 -2.84 -4.28
N LYS A 326 5.48 -2.21 -5.45
CA LYS A 326 5.75 -0.76 -5.60
C LYS A 326 4.73 0.07 -4.82
N MET A 327 3.45 -0.29 -4.92
CA MET A 327 2.37 0.38 -4.19
C MET A 327 2.49 0.24 -2.68
N GLY A 328 2.83 -0.96 -2.18
CA GLY A 328 3.04 -1.20 -0.76
C GLY A 328 4.18 -0.34 -0.18
N GLY A 329 5.29 -0.24 -0.90
CA GLY A 329 6.40 0.64 -0.52
C GLY A 329 5.99 2.11 -0.44
N LEU A 330 5.29 2.61 -1.48
CA LEU A 330 4.78 3.98 -1.49
C LEU A 330 3.78 4.24 -0.36
N TRP A 331 2.87 3.29 -0.08
CA TRP A 331 1.88 3.42 0.99
C TRP A 331 2.55 3.67 2.33
N GLN A 332 3.63 2.94 2.63
CA GLN A 332 4.34 3.09 3.89
C GLN A 332 5.00 4.47 4.04
N VAL A 333 5.55 5.02 2.95
CA VAL A 333 6.14 6.37 2.94
C VAL A 333 5.06 7.44 3.19
N PHE A 334 3.98 7.42 2.42
CA PHE A 334 2.91 8.42 2.55
C PHE A 334 2.16 8.30 3.88
N PHE A 335 1.92 7.08 4.35
CA PHE A 335 1.31 6.83 5.66
C PHE A 335 2.18 7.38 6.80
N THR A 336 3.50 7.19 6.72
CA THR A 336 4.44 7.72 7.72
C THR A 336 4.42 9.25 7.73
N LEU A 337 4.45 9.89 6.55
CA LEU A 337 4.37 11.34 6.42
C LEU A 337 3.05 11.90 6.97
N ALA A 338 1.94 11.27 6.60
CA ALA A 338 0.61 11.59 7.11
C ALA A 338 0.52 11.47 8.64
N PHE A 339 1.08 10.40 9.20
CA PHE A 339 1.12 10.18 10.63
C PHE A 339 1.95 11.24 11.36
N LEU A 340 3.10 11.64 10.83
CA LEU A 340 3.94 12.71 11.38
C LEU A 340 3.20 14.05 11.46
N ILE A 341 2.41 14.38 10.42
CA ILE A 341 1.59 15.60 10.39
C ILE A 341 0.38 15.49 11.33
N GLN A 342 -0.29 14.35 11.33
CA GLN A 342 -1.54 14.17 12.06
C GLN A 342 -1.35 14.00 13.57
N LYS A 343 -0.28 13.36 14.03
CA LYS A 343 0.00 13.09 15.45
C LYS A 343 -0.05 14.36 16.32
N PRO A 344 0.68 15.47 16.02
CA PRO A 344 0.61 16.68 16.83
C PRO A 344 -0.76 17.36 16.79
N ILE A 345 -1.44 17.34 15.63
CA ILE A 345 -2.78 17.94 15.47
C ILE A 345 -3.83 17.19 16.30
N ASN A 346 -3.84 15.86 16.22
CA ASN A 346 -4.74 15.01 16.99
C ASN A 346 -4.51 15.17 18.49
N MET A 347 -3.24 15.19 18.93
CA MET A 347 -2.88 15.39 20.34
C MET A 347 -3.38 16.74 20.85
N LEU A 348 -3.15 17.84 20.11
CA LEU A 348 -3.63 19.16 20.52
C LEU A 348 -5.15 19.22 20.58
N SER A 349 -5.83 18.67 19.56
CA SER A 349 -7.30 18.64 19.54
C SER A 349 -7.87 17.82 20.70
N TYR A 350 -7.26 16.69 21.03
CA TYR A 350 -7.61 15.86 22.17
C TYR A 350 -7.50 16.65 23.49
N TYR A 351 -6.39 17.35 23.69
CA TYR A 351 -6.21 18.17 24.89
C TYR A 351 -7.22 19.30 25.00
N VAL A 352 -7.53 19.98 23.89
CA VAL A 352 -8.56 21.03 23.87
C VAL A 352 -9.95 20.46 24.22
N LYS A 353 -10.27 19.23 23.78
CA LYS A 353 -11.53 18.53 24.13
C LYS A 353 -11.60 18.27 25.65
N ILE A 354 -10.50 17.79 26.25
CA ILE A 354 -10.42 17.57 27.70
C ILE A 354 -10.52 18.90 28.46
N LEU A 355 -9.74 19.88 28.04
CA LEU A 355 -9.69 21.22 28.64
C LEU A 355 -11.08 21.87 28.71
N ASN A 356 -11.81 21.85 27.60
CA ASN A 356 -13.18 22.37 27.53
C ASN A 356 -14.22 21.55 28.30
N SER A 357 -13.88 20.33 28.71
CA SER A 357 -14.74 19.48 29.55
C SER A 357 -14.47 19.64 31.04
N LEU A 358 -13.26 20.07 31.42
CA LEU A 358 -12.82 20.17 32.81
C LEU A 358 -12.66 21.62 33.31
N PHE A 359 -12.49 22.61 32.42
CA PHE A 359 -12.16 23.98 32.80
C PHE A 359 -12.97 25.01 31.99
N GLU A 360 -13.24 26.15 32.64
CA GLU A 360 -13.77 27.38 32.04
C GLU A 360 -12.62 28.38 31.84
N PHE A 361 -12.64 29.15 30.74
CA PHE A 361 -11.52 30.00 30.32
C PHE A 361 -11.86 31.50 30.31
N GLU A 362 -10.98 32.32 30.90
CA GLU A 362 -11.01 33.79 30.82
C GLU A 362 -10.22 34.29 29.59
N GLN A 363 -10.72 35.30 28.88
CA GLN A 363 -10.06 35.97 27.74
C GLN A 363 -9.68 37.42 28.05
N GLU A 364 -8.58 37.89 27.44
CA GLU A 364 -8.23 39.31 27.36
C GLU A 364 -9.22 40.10 26.49
N GLN A 365 -9.64 41.26 26.99
CA GLN A 365 -10.35 42.25 26.18
C GLN A 365 -9.32 43.07 25.40
N LYS A 366 -9.35 43.02 24.06
CA LYS A 366 -8.65 44.02 23.23
C LYS A 366 -9.24 45.40 23.56
N LYS A 367 -8.40 46.33 24.01
CA LYS A 367 -8.80 47.75 24.15
C LYS A 367 -9.24 48.28 22.77
N PRO A 368 -10.36 49.00 22.65
CA PRO A 368 -10.70 49.68 21.41
C PRO A 368 -9.69 50.80 21.16
N ILE A 369 -8.93 50.69 20.08
CA ILE A 369 -8.06 51.75 19.58
C ILE A 369 -8.98 52.82 18.98
N LYS A 370 -8.99 54.01 19.58
CA LYS A 370 -9.54 55.21 18.93
C LYS A 370 -8.54 55.65 17.86
N ASN A 371 -9.01 55.76 16.62
CA ASN A 371 -8.25 56.29 15.50
C ASN A 371 -8.06 57.80 15.65
N GLN A 372 -6.81 58.28 15.63
CA GLN A 372 -6.46 59.59 15.09
C GLN A 372 -5.27 59.39 14.13
N LYS A 373 -5.43 59.93 12.92
CA LYS A 373 -4.48 59.92 11.79
C LYS A 373 -3.58 61.16 11.84
N GLN A 374 -2.48 61.07 11.06
CA GLN A 374 -1.53 62.10 10.57
C GLN A 374 -0.28 62.32 11.45
N GLU A 375 0.96 62.40 10.95
CA GLU A 375 1.57 62.30 9.60
C GLU A 375 3.11 62.24 9.77
N ASN A 376 3.80 61.36 9.01
CA ASN A 376 5.14 61.49 8.41
C ASN A 376 6.46 61.64 9.25
N PRO A 377 7.65 61.31 8.67
CA PRO A 377 8.59 60.31 9.24
C PRO A 377 10.00 60.82 9.65
N ASN A 378 10.65 60.05 10.57
CA ASN A 378 12.10 59.72 10.81
C ASN A 378 13.25 60.76 10.60
N PRO A 379 14.51 60.55 11.08
CA PRO A 379 15.10 59.46 11.89
C PRO A 379 16.08 59.94 13.02
N GLU A 380 16.91 59.03 13.54
CA GLU A 380 17.99 59.16 14.55
C GLU A 380 17.51 58.90 16.00
N THR A 381 18.05 57.96 16.78
CA THR A 381 19.40 57.39 16.84
C THR A 381 19.33 55.98 17.47
N LEU A 382 20.09 55.03 16.93
CA LEU A 382 20.53 53.84 17.66
C LEU A 382 21.51 54.29 18.75
N GLN A 383 21.24 54.00 20.03
CA GLN A 383 22.17 53.29 20.93
C GLN A 383 21.69 53.20 22.39
N GLN A 384 22.14 52.13 23.04
CA GLN A 384 22.17 51.87 24.48
C GLN A 384 20.95 51.20 25.13
N GLU A 385 20.89 49.91 24.85
CA GLU A 385 20.82 48.81 25.83
C GLU A 385 21.12 49.13 27.32
N PHE A 386 20.40 48.37 28.17
CA PHE A 386 20.67 47.99 29.57
C PHE A 386 20.19 48.89 30.74
N SER A 387 19.06 48.46 31.33
CA SER A 387 18.71 48.37 32.77
C SER A 387 17.21 48.64 32.93
N SER A 388 16.33 47.66 33.16
CA SER A 388 15.96 47.22 34.51
C SER A 388 15.06 46.00 34.43
N ARG A 389 15.50 44.87 35.01
CA ARG A 389 14.80 43.58 35.06
C ARG A 389 13.92 43.41 36.31
N GLN A 390 13.40 44.51 36.88
CA GLN A 390 12.60 44.50 38.11
C GLN A 390 11.36 45.38 37.96
N GLN A 391 10.36 44.94 37.18
CA GLN A 391 8.99 45.48 37.30
C GLN A 391 7.91 44.57 36.67
N LEU A 392 8.07 43.24 36.74
CA LEU A 392 7.10 42.29 36.20
C LEU A 392 6.32 41.50 37.28
N GLN A 393 6.31 41.97 38.53
CA GLN A 393 5.50 41.40 39.61
C GLN A 393 4.27 42.25 39.99
N SER A 394 4.26 43.56 39.73
CA SER A 394 3.13 44.43 40.13
C SER A 394 1.91 44.37 39.18
N THR A 395 2.06 43.92 37.93
CA THR A 395 0.96 43.96 36.94
C THR A 395 -0.03 42.78 37.07
N LYS A 396 0.41 41.63 37.61
CA LYS A 396 -0.42 40.42 37.76
C LYS A 396 -1.46 40.57 38.87
N GLU A 397 -1.12 41.26 39.95
CA GLU A 397 -2.05 41.53 41.05
C GLU A 397 -3.10 42.60 40.67
N ILE A 398 -2.71 43.61 39.90
CA ILE A 398 -3.61 44.70 39.46
C ILE A 398 -4.72 44.16 38.53
N LEU A 399 -4.41 43.24 37.60
CA LEU A 399 -5.40 42.66 36.68
C LEU A 399 -6.41 41.73 37.39
N PHE A 400 -5.94 40.94 38.36
CA PHE A 400 -6.78 40.04 39.16
C PHE A 400 -7.75 40.82 40.06
N ILE A 401 -7.30 41.93 40.65
CA ILE A 401 -8.13 42.84 41.46
C ILE A 401 -9.20 43.54 40.60
N GLN A 402 -8.90 43.87 39.33
CA GLN A 402 -9.83 44.57 38.44
C GLN A 402 -10.99 43.68 37.94
N ASN A 403 -10.75 42.41 37.65
CA ASN A 403 -11.80 41.47 37.22
C ASN A 403 -12.71 41.05 38.39
N LYS A 404 -12.14 40.85 39.59
CA LYS A 404 -12.91 40.66 40.82
C LYS A 404 -13.78 41.87 41.13
N LYS A 405 -13.31 43.10 40.88
CA LYS A 405 -14.11 44.35 41.02
C LYS A 405 -15.29 44.42 40.04
N LYS A 406 -15.19 43.94 38.79
CA LYS A 406 -16.31 43.99 37.81
C LYS A 406 -17.41 42.96 38.06
N SER A 407 -17.06 41.74 38.48
CA SER A 407 -18.07 40.74 38.88
C SER A 407 -18.77 41.17 40.18
N LEU A 408 -18.04 41.78 41.12
CA LEU A 408 -18.61 42.41 42.31
C LEU A 408 -19.49 43.62 41.97
N GLN A 409 -19.11 44.47 41.00
CA GLN A 409 -19.93 45.60 40.51
C GLN A 409 -21.23 45.13 39.84
N ARG A 410 -21.23 43.99 39.13
CA ARG A 410 -22.44 43.38 38.56
C ARG A 410 -23.31 42.68 39.62
N LEU A 411 -22.70 42.08 40.64
CA LEU A 411 -23.43 41.59 41.82
C LEU A 411 -24.09 42.76 42.58
N GLN A 412 -23.40 43.90 42.67
CA GLN A 412 -23.93 45.14 43.25
C GLN A 412 -25.08 45.72 42.43
N SER A 413 -25.06 45.65 41.09
CA SER A 413 -26.19 46.09 40.26
C SER A 413 -27.42 45.19 40.39
N ILE A 414 -27.23 43.88 40.57
CA ILE A 414 -28.31 42.93 40.91
C ILE A 414 -28.87 43.23 42.32
N LYS A 415 -28.02 43.49 43.31
CA LYS A 415 -28.46 43.89 44.67
C LYS A 415 -29.21 45.24 44.67
N ARG A 416 -28.79 46.22 43.86
CA ARG A 416 -29.48 47.51 43.70
C ARG A 416 -30.85 47.34 43.04
N LYS A 417 -30.96 46.51 42.01
CA LYS A 417 -32.25 46.19 41.36
C LYS A 417 -33.19 45.41 42.28
N LYS A 418 -32.66 44.54 43.16
CA LYS A 418 -33.45 43.88 44.22
C LYS A 418 -33.97 44.89 45.26
N LYS A 419 -33.12 45.81 45.73
CA LYS A 419 -33.54 46.92 46.61
C LYS A 419 -34.59 47.85 45.97
N GLN A 420 -34.55 48.04 44.65
CA GLN A 420 -35.58 48.77 43.92
C GLN A 420 -36.93 48.02 43.90
N ILE A 421 -36.94 46.68 43.85
CA ILE A 421 -38.17 45.88 44.01
C ILE A 421 -38.75 46.05 45.42
N GLU A 422 -37.91 45.96 46.45
CA GLU A 422 -38.32 46.12 47.86
C GLU A 422 -38.83 47.56 48.13
N ALA A 423 -38.25 48.59 47.51
CA ALA A 423 -38.72 49.97 47.62
C ALA A 423 -40.05 50.25 46.90
N ILE A 424 -40.31 49.59 45.76
CA ILE A 424 -41.60 49.68 45.04
C ILE A 424 -42.73 49.02 45.84
N GLU A 425 -42.41 48.06 46.71
CA GLU A 425 -43.36 47.42 47.63
C GLU A 425 -43.86 48.39 48.72
N SER A 426 -42.99 49.33 49.15
CA SER A 426 -43.29 50.35 50.18
C SER A 426 -43.95 51.65 49.68
N LEU A 427 -44.08 51.86 48.37
CA LEU A 427 -44.71 53.07 47.80
C LEU A 427 -46.20 52.80 47.48
N ALA A 428 -47.09 53.74 47.82
CA ALA A 428 -48.51 53.68 47.44
C ALA A 428 -48.69 54.04 45.96
N LEU A 429 -48.72 53.02 45.09
CA LEU A 429 -48.98 53.11 43.65
C LEU A 429 -50.06 52.10 43.26
N ASP A 430 -50.78 52.39 42.17
CA ASP A 430 -51.85 51.59 41.58
C ASP A 430 -51.40 50.13 41.27
N PRO A 431 -52.11 49.08 41.72
CA PRO A 431 -51.70 47.67 41.62
C PRO A 431 -51.30 47.19 40.21
N GLN A 432 -51.95 47.64 39.13
CA GLN A 432 -51.58 47.23 37.76
C GLN A 432 -50.19 47.75 37.35
N SER A 433 -49.89 49.01 37.69
CA SER A 433 -48.59 49.62 37.37
C SER A 433 -47.43 48.98 38.14
N LYS A 434 -47.69 48.50 39.38
CA LYS A 434 -46.73 47.76 40.22
C LYS A 434 -46.39 46.39 39.63
N GLU A 435 -47.39 45.66 39.13
CA GLU A 435 -47.17 44.31 38.62
C GLU A 435 -46.38 44.32 37.29
N GLU A 436 -46.67 45.29 36.44
CA GLU A 436 -45.99 45.44 35.15
C GLU A 436 -44.53 45.89 35.30
N THR A 437 -44.24 46.84 36.20
CA THR A 437 -42.87 47.23 36.56
C THR A 437 -42.11 46.10 37.26
N LYS A 438 -42.76 45.32 38.13
CA LYS A 438 -42.17 44.12 38.76
C LYS A 438 -41.84 43.05 37.72
N LYS A 439 -42.70 42.83 36.72
CA LYS A 439 -42.48 41.88 35.61
C LYS A 439 -41.34 42.32 34.68
N GLN A 440 -41.22 43.62 34.39
CA GLN A 440 -40.10 44.17 33.61
C GLN A 440 -38.78 44.07 34.37
N LEU A 441 -38.79 44.37 35.67
CA LEU A 441 -37.59 44.36 36.51
C LEU A 441 -37.11 42.92 36.79
N THR A 442 -38.02 41.97 37.00
CA THR A 442 -37.69 40.53 37.12
C THR A 442 -37.15 39.95 35.81
N LYS A 443 -37.72 40.31 34.65
CA LYS A 443 -37.14 39.98 33.34
C LYS A 443 -35.73 40.56 33.17
N ALA A 444 -35.51 41.83 33.53
CA ALA A 444 -34.19 42.46 33.47
C ALA A 444 -33.17 41.79 34.42
N ILE A 445 -33.61 41.33 35.59
CA ILE A 445 -32.80 40.56 36.54
C ILE A 445 -32.46 39.17 35.97
N SER A 446 -33.44 38.44 35.43
CA SER A 446 -33.21 37.13 34.80
C SER A 446 -32.26 37.21 33.60
N PHE A 447 -32.36 38.27 32.78
CA PHE A 447 -31.45 38.55 31.69
C PHE A 447 -30.04 38.87 32.19
N SER A 448 -29.92 39.65 33.27
CA SER A 448 -28.63 39.98 33.89
C SER A 448 -27.95 38.74 34.51
N ILE A 449 -28.73 37.83 35.09
CA ILE A 449 -28.27 36.53 35.61
C ILE A 449 -27.82 35.61 34.47
N LYS A 450 -28.62 35.50 33.40
CA LYS A 450 -28.26 34.72 32.21
C LYS A 450 -26.97 35.24 31.58
N GLN A 451 -26.81 36.56 31.46
CA GLN A 451 -25.58 37.20 30.98
C GLN A 451 -24.38 36.97 31.91
N TYR A 452 -24.60 36.91 33.23
CA TYR A 452 -23.57 36.58 34.20
C TYR A 452 -23.07 35.13 34.02
N PHE A 453 -23.97 34.14 33.95
CA PHE A 453 -23.59 32.73 33.74
C PHE A 453 -22.98 32.48 32.35
N LEU A 454 -23.45 33.16 31.29
CA LEU A 454 -22.83 33.11 29.96
C LEU A 454 -21.44 33.76 29.91
N SER A 455 -21.17 34.71 30.81
CA SER A 455 -19.85 35.34 30.91
C SER A 455 -18.82 34.47 31.64
N ILE A 456 -19.29 33.50 32.43
CA ILE A 456 -18.47 32.59 33.24
C ILE A 456 -18.21 31.26 32.50
N SER A 457 -19.19 30.74 31.76
CA SER A 457 -19.13 29.41 31.10
C SER A 457 -18.45 29.37 29.71
N LYS A 458 -17.39 30.16 29.47
CA LYS A 458 -16.76 30.25 28.14
C LYS A 458 -15.71 29.17 27.86
N LYS A 459 -15.78 28.57 26.66
CA LYS A 459 -14.90 27.49 26.16
C LYS A 459 -13.75 28.02 25.28
N LEU A 460 -12.62 27.34 25.29
CA LEU A 460 -11.45 27.59 24.43
C LEU A 460 -11.77 27.23 22.97
N LYS A 461 -11.65 28.21 22.06
CA LYS A 461 -11.78 28.02 20.60
C LYS A 461 -10.44 28.23 19.90
N MET A 462 -10.00 27.21 19.15
CA MET A 462 -8.77 27.23 18.35
C MET A 462 -9.08 27.51 16.88
N ARG A 463 -8.29 28.37 16.23
CA ARG A 463 -8.30 28.56 14.77
C ARG A 463 -7.24 27.69 14.11
N TRP A 464 -7.38 27.38 12.82
CA TRP A 464 -6.37 26.60 12.05
C TRP A 464 -4.95 27.19 12.14
N THR A 465 -4.82 28.52 12.21
CA THR A 465 -3.54 29.21 12.44
C THR A 465 -2.94 28.92 13.82
N ASP A 466 -3.78 28.69 14.84
CA ASP A 466 -3.35 28.34 16.19
C ASP A 466 -2.79 26.89 16.23
N TYR A 467 -3.26 25.99 15.34
CA TYR A 467 -2.71 24.64 15.19
C TYR A 467 -1.34 24.65 14.50
N LEU A 468 -1.17 25.41 13.41
CA LEU A 468 0.11 25.55 12.71
C LEU A 468 1.21 26.11 13.62
N TYR A 469 0.84 27.08 14.44
CA TYR A 469 1.74 27.69 15.42
C TYR A 469 2.23 26.70 16.50
N PHE A 470 1.39 25.73 16.87
CA PHE A 470 1.75 24.71 17.85
C PHE A 470 2.62 23.59 17.25
N ILE A 471 2.49 23.32 15.95
CA ILE A 471 3.33 22.35 15.22
C ILE A 471 4.73 22.92 14.97
N ASN A 472 4.84 24.24 14.75
CA ASN A 472 6.10 24.90 14.50
C ASN A 472 6.87 25.16 15.81
N CYS A 473 7.43 24.10 16.41
CA CYS A 473 8.25 24.13 17.63
C CYS A 473 9.50 25.05 17.55
N PHE A 474 9.78 25.67 16.40
CA PHE A 474 10.98 26.48 16.14
C PHE A 474 10.78 28.00 16.22
N VAL A 475 9.56 28.51 16.36
CA VAL A 475 9.35 29.96 16.51
C VAL A 475 8.99 30.26 17.96
N ASN A 476 9.94 30.90 18.65
CA ASN A 476 9.88 31.39 20.02
C ASN A 476 8.84 32.52 20.18
N SER A 477 7.59 32.21 19.86
CA SER A 477 6.54 33.20 19.87
C SER A 477 5.71 33.02 21.14
N LYS A 478 5.43 34.16 21.78
CA LYS A 478 4.76 34.28 23.08
C LYS A 478 3.25 34.40 22.89
N ASN A 479 2.61 33.46 22.21
CA ASN A 479 1.14 33.47 22.08
C ASN A 479 0.50 33.02 23.40
N TYR A 480 -0.27 33.92 24.03
CA TYR A 480 -0.93 33.70 25.31
C TYR A 480 -1.80 32.43 25.32
N LYS A 481 -2.43 32.06 24.20
CA LYS A 481 -3.25 30.84 24.09
C LYS A 481 -2.40 29.57 24.21
N SER A 482 -1.23 29.54 23.59
CA SER A 482 -0.29 28.41 23.69
C SER A 482 0.19 28.27 25.14
N LEU A 483 0.52 29.39 25.79
CA LEU A 483 0.92 29.42 27.19
C LEU A 483 -0.20 28.96 28.14
N GLN A 484 -1.45 29.37 27.88
CA GLN A 484 -2.64 28.97 28.62
C GLN A 484 -2.91 27.46 28.46
N ILE A 485 -2.74 26.91 27.25
CA ILE A 485 -2.85 25.47 26.99
C ILE A 485 -1.75 24.71 27.73
N GLN A 486 -0.50 25.17 27.68
CA GLN A 486 0.61 24.54 28.40
C GLN A 486 0.42 24.55 29.93
N TYR A 487 -0.06 25.67 30.48
CA TYR A 487 -0.36 25.78 31.91
C TYR A 487 -1.48 24.83 32.34
N SER A 488 -2.60 24.82 31.61
CA SER A 488 -3.72 23.95 31.93
C SER A 488 -3.40 22.48 31.68
N PHE A 489 -2.53 22.16 30.72
CA PHE A 489 -2.01 20.82 30.49
C PHE A 489 -1.26 20.27 31.71
N LYS A 490 -0.34 21.07 32.29
CA LYS A 490 0.36 20.69 33.53
C LYS A 490 -0.60 20.43 34.70
N LYS A 491 -1.72 21.16 34.76
CA LYS A 491 -2.75 20.97 35.78
C LYS A 491 -3.60 19.71 35.56
N ILE A 492 -3.96 19.41 34.31
CA ILE A 492 -4.69 18.19 33.93
C ILE A 492 -3.89 16.94 34.18
N ILE A 493 -2.63 16.89 33.74
CA ILE A 493 -1.79 15.69 33.93
C ILE A 493 -1.71 15.33 35.41
N LYS A 494 -1.56 16.32 36.28
CA LYS A 494 -1.53 16.12 37.74
C LYS A 494 -2.84 15.53 38.28
N GLN A 495 -3.99 15.85 37.67
CA GLN A 495 -5.30 15.35 38.07
C GLN A 495 -5.68 14.02 37.41
N MET A 496 -5.07 13.70 36.25
CA MET A 496 -5.24 12.44 35.53
C MET A 496 -4.19 11.38 35.93
N ASP A 497 -3.27 11.72 36.81
CA ASP A 497 -2.30 10.77 37.37
C ASP A 497 -3.03 9.69 38.18
N VAL A 498 -2.83 8.44 37.78
CA VAL A 498 -3.41 7.26 38.43
C VAL A 498 -3.06 7.25 39.92
N LEU A 499 -1.85 7.65 40.31
CA LEU A 499 -1.44 7.71 41.71
C LEU A 499 -2.19 8.81 42.48
N TYR A 500 -2.48 9.94 41.83
CA TYR A 500 -3.27 11.01 42.42
C TYR A 500 -4.74 10.58 42.60
N ILE A 501 -5.32 9.96 41.58
CA ILE A 501 -6.68 9.40 41.63
C ILE A 501 -6.77 8.36 42.76
N LEU A 502 -5.82 7.43 42.84
CA LEU A 502 -5.77 6.43 43.91
C LEU A 502 -5.63 7.08 45.30
N LYS A 503 -4.81 8.10 45.46
CA LYS A 503 -4.71 8.85 46.74
C LYS A 503 -6.02 9.53 47.11
N LYS A 504 -6.74 10.12 46.15
CA LYS A 504 -8.06 10.72 46.39
C LYS A 504 -9.13 9.68 46.72
N LEU A 505 -9.08 8.51 46.10
CA LEU A 505 -9.92 7.38 46.48
C LEU A 505 -9.61 6.88 47.90
N GLN A 506 -8.34 6.84 48.30
CA GLN A 506 -7.94 6.53 49.68
C GLN A 506 -8.40 7.59 50.70
N GLU A 507 -8.38 8.87 50.34
CA GLU A 507 -8.95 9.94 51.18
C GLU A 507 -10.46 9.72 51.40
N ILE A 508 -11.18 9.28 50.38
CA ILE A 508 -12.61 8.93 50.49
C ILE A 508 -12.80 7.71 51.41
N ASP A 509 -11.93 6.69 51.34
CA ASP A 509 -12.02 5.55 52.25
C ASP A 509 -11.72 5.93 53.71
N LYS A 510 -10.77 6.84 53.95
CA LYS A 510 -10.55 7.41 55.29
C LYS A 510 -11.79 8.14 55.79
N LEU A 511 -12.49 8.88 54.92
CA LEU A 511 -13.74 9.54 55.26
C LEU A 511 -14.84 8.53 55.60
N LYS A 512 -14.93 7.39 54.88
CA LYS A 512 -15.84 6.29 55.24
C LYS A 512 -15.53 5.72 56.62
N MET A 513 -14.25 5.52 56.96
CA MET A 513 -13.84 5.03 58.28
C MET A 513 -14.17 6.00 59.42
N ILE A 514 -14.30 7.29 59.13
CA ILE A 514 -14.70 8.31 60.10
C ILE A 514 -16.23 8.38 60.25
N LEU A 515 -16.96 8.22 59.15
CA LEU A 515 -18.42 8.40 59.12
C LEU A 515 -19.22 7.13 59.42
N LEU A 516 -18.66 5.95 59.20
CA LEU A 516 -19.35 4.66 59.29
C LEU A 516 -18.68 3.75 60.33
N THR A 517 -19.48 2.95 61.03
CA THR A 517 -19.00 1.92 61.95
C THR A 517 -18.43 0.71 61.19
N GLU A 518 -17.64 -0.13 61.86
CA GLU A 518 -17.02 -1.30 61.23
C GLU A 518 -18.05 -2.25 60.59
N SER A 519 -19.19 -2.44 61.26
CA SER A 519 -20.32 -3.25 60.78
C SER A 519 -21.02 -2.60 59.58
N GLN A 520 -21.19 -1.27 59.58
CA GLN A 520 -21.74 -0.53 58.44
C GLN A 520 -20.84 -0.57 57.20
N ILE A 521 -19.51 -0.53 57.38
CA ILE A 521 -18.55 -0.67 56.26
C ILE A 521 -18.63 -2.08 55.65
N LYS A 522 -18.71 -3.13 56.48
CA LYS A 522 -18.82 -4.52 56.02
C LYS A 522 -20.07 -4.75 55.17
N ILE A 523 -21.18 -4.09 55.49
CA ILE A 523 -22.41 -4.15 54.69
C ILE A 523 -22.35 -3.23 53.47
N PHE A 524 -21.74 -2.05 53.59
CA PHE A 524 -21.51 -1.16 52.45
C PHE A 524 -20.68 -1.82 51.35
N ASP A 525 -19.75 -2.70 51.73
CA ASP A 525 -18.94 -3.51 50.81
C ASP A 525 -19.74 -4.63 50.10
N TYR A 526 -20.98 -4.90 50.55
CA TYR A 526 -21.88 -5.93 50.04
C TYR A 526 -22.91 -5.44 49.04
N LEU A 527 -22.89 -4.14 48.72
CA LEU A 527 -23.78 -3.56 47.75
C LEU A 527 -23.55 -4.22 46.38
N GLN A 528 -24.64 -4.70 45.77
CA GLN A 528 -24.58 -5.52 44.57
C GLN A 528 -23.82 -4.79 43.46
N LYS A 529 -22.98 -5.53 42.72
CA LYS A 529 -22.41 -5.01 41.48
C LYS A 529 -23.54 -4.82 40.47
N PRO A 530 -23.46 -3.82 39.57
CA PRO A 530 -24.44 -3.68 38.52
C PRO A 530 -24.47 -4.97 37.68
N THR A 531 -25.64 -5.59 37.57
CA THR A 531 -25.89 -6.70 36.67
C THR A 531 -26.14 -6.15 35.27
N ILE A 532 -25.47 -6.72 34.28
CA ILE A 532 -25.75 -6.41 32.88
C ILE A 532 -26.85 -7.41 32.46
N PRO A 533 -28.08 -6.96 32.18
CA PRO A 533 -29.13 -7.86 31.74
C PRO A 533 -28.76 -8.47 30.38
N LEU A 534 -29.22 -9.70 30.15
CA LEU A 534 -29.06 -10.37 28.85
C LEU A 534 -29.85 -9.67 27.74
N ASP A 535 -30.91 -8.94 28.11
CA ASP A 535 -31.76 -8.16 27.22
C ASP A 535 -31.81 -6.67 27.65
N PRO A 536 -31.19 -5.76 26.87
CA PRO A 536 -31.09 -4.34 27.20
C PRO A 536 -32.41 -3.56 27.04
N ASP A 537 -33.43 -4.13 26.41
CA ASP A 537 -34.71 -3.45 26.10
C ASP A 537 -35.88 -3.87 27.01
N SER A 538 -35.62 -4.71 28.01
CA SER A 538 -36.64 -5.10 28.98
C SER A 538 -37.08 -3.90 29.84
N ALA A 539 -38.39 -3.63 29.87
CA ALA A 539 -39.02 -2.48 30.53
C ALA A 539 -38.88 -2.43 32.07
N GLN A 540 -38.06 -3.29 32.67
CA GLN A 540 -37.84 -3.37 34.12
C GLN A 540 -36.81 -2.38 34.67
N PHE A 541 -36.16 -1.56 33.84
CA PHE A 541 -35.14 -0.62 34.31
C PHE A 541 -35.51 0.86 34.12
N SER A 542 -36.56 1.28 34.82
CA SER A 542 -36.64 2.66 35.28
C SER A 542 -36.67 2.63 36.81
N VAL A 543 -35.92 3.52 37.44
CA VAL A 543 -35.76 3.73 38.89
C VAL A 543 -34.47 3.13 39.50
N THR A 544 -33.70 4.05 40.11
CA THR A 544 -32.55 3.87 41.03
C THR A 544 -31.18 3.48 40.47
N GLN A 545 -30.53 4.40 39.75
CA GLN A 545 -29.06 4.47 39.71
C GLN A 545 -28.53 5.17 40.97
N ASN A 546 -28.04 4.41 41.95
CA ASN A 546 -27.22 4.94 43.04
C ASN A 546 -25.82 4.30 43.02
N TYR A 547 -24.81 5.18 43.16
CA TYR A 547 -23.37 4.95 43.00
C TYR A 547 -22.76 3.99 44.02
N TYR A 548 -21.87 3.07 43.60
CA TYR A 548 -21.02 2.31 44.54
C TYR A 548 -19.56 2.12 44.10
N SER A 549 -18.72 2.01 45.13
CA SER A 549 -17.26 2.17 45.15
C SER A 549 -16.52 0.87 44.87
N ILE A 550 -15.46 0.95 44.06
CA ILE A 550 -14.60 -0.18 43.69
C ILE A 550 -13.33 -0.10 44.57
N LEU A 551 -13.04 -1.15 45.36
CA LEU A 551 -11.70 -1.74 45.63
C LEU A 551 -11.36 -2.04 47.11
N LYS A 552 -11.18 -3.35 47.39
CA LYS A 552 -10.19 -3.96 48.32
C LYS A 552 -9.85 -5.39 47.84
N PRO A 553 -8.77 -6.04 48.33
CA PRO A 553 -8.24 -7.28 47.74
C PRO A 553 -9.23 -8.46 47.80
N ARG A 554 -9.09 -9.36 46.82
CA ARG A 554 -10.01 -10.48 46.54
C ARG A 554 -10.06 -11.50 47.70
N LYS A 555 -10.93 -11.27 48.68
CA LYS A 555 -11.46 -12.35 49.56
C LYS A 555 -12.37 -13.28 48.74
N ASN A 556 -12.42 -14.57 49.06
CA ASN A 556 -13.31 -15.52 48.40
C ASN A 556 -14.78 -15.13 48.66
N ASP A 557 -15.67 -15.30 47.67
CA ASP A 557 -17.04 -14.80 47.75
C ASP A 557 -17.84 -15.45 48.90
N TYR A 558 -17.49 -16.69 49.26
CA TYR A 558 -17.99 -17.38 50.45
C TYR A 558 -17.58 -16.68 51.76
N GLN A 559 -16.31 -16.30 51.93
CA GLN A 559 -15.83 -15.65 53.16
C GLN A 559 -16.44 -14.27 53.35
N LYS A 560 -16.67 -13.57 52.24
CA LYS A 560 -17.39 -12.30 52.28
C LYS A 560 -18.82 -12.52 52.80
N ALA A 561 -19.50 -13.58 52.35
CA ALA A 561 -20.92 -13.78 52.66
C ALA A 561 -21.13 -14.05 54.15
N VAL A 562 -20.21 -14.82 54.75
CA VAL A 562 -20.16 -15.06 56.18
C VAL A 562 -19.86 -13.77 56.97
N ASP A 563 -18.88 -12.96 56.52
CA ASP A 563 -18.55 -11.67 57.16
C ASP A 563 -19.75 -10.70 57.16
N ALA A 564 -20.59 -10.73 56.11
CA ALA A 564 -21.78 -9.90 55.97
C ALA A 564 -22.98 -10.40 56.79
N GLU A 565 -23.16 -11.72 56.91
CA GLU A 565 -24.18 -12.33 57.79
C GLU A 565 -23.96 -11.93 59.25
N ILE A 566 -22.71 -11.97 59.72
CA ILE A 566 -22.31 -11.56 61.06
C ILE A 566 -22.54 -10.05 61.27
N ALA A 567 -22.15 -9.22 60.29
CA ALA A 567 -22.36 -7.77 60.36
C ALA A 567 -23.85 -7.39 60.33
N PHE A 568 -24.68 -8.13 59.60
CA PHE A 568 -26.13 -7.91 59.55
C PHE A 568 -26.80 -8.22 60.90
N LYS A 569 -26.39 -9.31 61.57
CA LYS A 569 -26.88 -9.65 62.91
C LYS A 569 -26.61 -8.51 63.92
N ASP A 570 -25.40 -7.96 63.89
CA ASP A 570 -24.96 -6.85 64.74
C ASP A 570 -25.71 -5.51 64.49
N LEU A 571 -26.15 -5.28 63.24
CA LEU A 571 -26.98 -4.11 62.90
C LEU A 571 -28.46 -4.29 63.27
N VAL A 572 -29.00 -5.51 63.18
CA VAL A 572 -30.38 -5.82 63.60
C VAL A 572 -30.53 -5.71 65.11
N GLU A 573 -29.47 -5.98 65.87
CA GLU A 573 -29.44 -5.79 67.34
C GLU A 573 -29.38 -4.29 67.74
N ASN A 574 -29.01 -3.38 66.82
CA ASN A 574 -28.87 -1.93 67.07
C ASN A 574 -29.69 -1.07 66.08
N LEU A 575 -31.02 -1.30 66.02
CA LEU A 575 -31.95 -0.68 65.06
C LEU A 575 -32.23 0.83 65.27
N ASP A 576 -31.81 1.42 66.39
CA ASP A 576 -32.15 2.80 66.76
C ASP A 576 -31.35 3.88 66.00
N ASN A 577 -30.31 3.52 65.23
CA ASN A 577 -29.52 4.47 64.46
C ASN A 577 -30.18 4.79 63.10
N PRO A 578 -30.46 6.07 62.77
CA PRO A 578 -31.11 6.47 61.52
C PRO A 578 -30.33 6.07 60.25
N ILE A 579 -29.02 5.80 60.36
CA ILE A 579 -28.18 5.33 59.26
C ILE A 579 -28.40 3.82 59.02
N ASN A 580 -28.62 3.03 60.07
CA ASN A 580 -28.88 1.58 59.97
C ASN A 580 -30.18 1.29 59.22
N MET A 581 -31.24 2.06 59.51
CA MET A 581 -32.53 1.98 58.81
C MET A 581 -32.41 2.30 57.31
N LYS A 582 -31.61 3.33 56.95
CA LYS A 582 -31.36 3.65 55.53
C LYS A 582 -30.54 2.58 54.83
N LEU A 583 -29.60 1.94 55.53
CA LEU A 583 -28.75 0.89 54.97
C LEU A 583 -29.56 -0.38 54.66
N ILE A 584 -30.40 -0.82 55.62
CA ILE A 584 -31.26 -2.01 55.46
C ILE A 584 -32.22 -1.83 54.28
N ASN A 585 -32.83 -0.64 54.15
CA ASN A 585 -33.73 -0.31 53.04
C ASN A 585 -33.02 -0.18 51.67
N SER A 586 -31.68 -0.17 51.64
CA SER A 586 -30.89 -0.12 50.40
C SER A 586 -30.38 -1.51 49.95
N ILE A 587 -30.67 -2.56 50.73
CA ILE A 587 -30.35 -3.96 50.41
C ILE A 587 -31.57 -4.58 49.70
N ASP A 588 -31.32 -5.49 48.76
CA ASP A 588 -32.37 -6.25 48.06
C ASP A 588 -33.30 -6.97 49.05
N GLN A 589 -34.60 -6.72 48.92
CA GLN A 589 -35.63 -7.26 49.81
C GLN A 589 -35.60 -8.79 49.88
N THR A 590 -35.30 -9.46 48.77
CA THR A 590 -35.24 -10.93 48.66
C THR A 590 -34.11 -11.51 49.50
N ILE A 591 -32.97 -10.80 49.57
CA ILE A 591 -31.82 -11.20 50.38
C ILE A 591 -32.11 -10.94 51.86
N VAL A 592 -32.76 -9.82 52.18
CA VAL A 592 -33.21 -9.53 53.55
C VAL A 592 -34.17 -10.61 54.03
N ASP A 593 -35.09 -11.06 53.18
CA ASP A 593 -36.09 -12.08 53.52
C ASP A 593 -35.45 -13.48 53.68
N LEU A 594 -34.50 -13.85 52.83
CA LEU A 594 -33.71 -15.09 52.97
C LEU A 594 -32.88 -15.12 54.26
N LEU A 595 -32.28 -13.99 54.65
CA LEU A 595 -31.49 -13.87 55.87
C LEU A 595 -32.38 -13.87 57.13
N LYS A 596 -33.59 -13.30 57.07
CA LYS A 596 -34.61 -13.38 58.14
C LYS A 596 -35.15 -14.80 58.30
N MET A 597 -35.49 -15.50 57.22
CA MET A 597 -35.94 -16.90 57.26
C MET A 597 -34.94 -17.82 57.96
N ARG A 598 -33.63 -17.57 57.77
CA ARG A 598 -32.59 -18.35 58.44
C ARG A 598 -32.47 -18.03 59.94
N LYS A 599 -32.68 -16.77 60.35
CA LYS A 599 -32.77 -16.40 61.76
C LYS A 599 -33.94 -17.12 62.45
N ASP A 600 -35.11 -17.09 61.83
CA ASP A 600 -36.30 -17.77 62.36
C ASP A 600 -36.06 -19.29 62.46
N SER A 601 -35.31 -19.89 61.52
CA SER A 601 -34.93 -21.31 61.60
C SER A 601 -33.90 -21.63 62.69
N LEU A 602 -33.07 -20.67 63.11
CA LEU A 602 -32.06 -20.85 64.16
C LEU A 602 -32.63 -20.61 65.57
N ASP A 603 -33.60 -19.71 65.70
CA ASP A 603 -34.33 -19.49 66.96
C ASP A 603 -35.23 -20.71 67.30
N VAL A 604 -35.81 -21.37 66.29
CA VAL A 604 -36.58 -22.63 66.44
C VAL A 604 -35.70 -23.83 66.86
N ILE A 605 -34.39 -23.83 66.58
CA ILE A 605 -33.47 -24.92 66.96
C ILE A 605 -32.96 -24.77 68.41
N SER A 606 -33.18 -23.62 69.06
CA SER A 606 -32.75 -23.37 70.44
C SER A 606 -33.69 -23.88 71.54
N GLU A 607 -34.86 -24.43 71.19
CA GLU A 607 -35.86 -24.92 72.17
C GLU A 607 -36.11 -26.45 72.11
N GLY A 608 -35.25 -27.25 71.46
CA GLY A 608 -35.40 -28.71 71.37
C GLY A 608 -34.13 -29.52 71.65
N ASP A 609 -33.99 -29.99 72.89
CA ASP A 609 -33.26 -31.19 73.40
C ASP A 609 -31.80 -31.51 73.00
N VAL A 610 -30.89 -31.24 73.96
CA VAL A 610 -30.10 -32.20 74.78
C VAL A 610 -29.72 -33.60 74.20
N CYS A 611 -28.38 -33.82 74.10
CA CYS A 611 -27.60 -35.08 74.13
C CYS A 611 -27.71 -36.03 72.89
N ILE A 612 -26.66 -36.55 72.23
CA ILE A 612 -25.42 -37.22 72.67
C ILE A 612 -24.30 -37.13 71.59
N SER A 613 -23.06 -37.12 72.08
CA SER A 613 -21.69 -37.21 71.50
C SER A 613 -21.41 -37.71 70.06
N GLY A 614 -20.42 -37.04 69.43
CA GLY A 614 -19.10 -37.66 69.15
C GLY A 614 -18.76 -38.12 67.71
N GLN A 615 -17.79 -37.40 67.12
CA GLN A 615 -16.81 -37.80 66.07
C GLN A 615 -17.06 -37.52 64.57
N ARG A 616 -16.37 -36.46 64.10
CA ARG A 616 -15.42 -36.32 62.96
C ARG A 616 -15.67 -36.97 61.57
N TYR A 617 -15.63 -36.06 60.56
CA TYR A 617 -15.18 -36.15 59.13
C TYR A 617 -15.91 -37.19 58.24
N ASP A 618 -16.29 -36.95 56.98
CA ASP A 618 -15.72 -36.12 55.92
C ASP A 618 -16.73 -35.88 54.75
N ARG A 619 -16.27 -35.11 53.77
CA ARG A 619 -16.96 -34.50 52.61
C ARG A 619 -17.58 -35.42 51.54
N ASN A 620 -18.50 -34.80 50.77
CA ASN A 620 -18.86 -34.97 49.34
C ASN A 620 -19.99 -35.95 48.94
N ALA A 621 -21.13 -35.38 48.53
CA ALA A 621 -22.01 -35.85 47.44
C ALA A 621 -22.80 -34.60 46.95
N VAL A 622 -22.48 -33.98 45.81
CA VAL A 622 -22.85 -34.35 44.43
C VAL A 622 -24.30 -34.82 44.32
N LEU A 623 -25.19 -33.92 43.89
CA LEU A 623 -26.47 -34.25 43.28
C LEU A 623 -26.48 -33.67 41.87
N SER A 624 -26.06 -34.51 40.94
CA SER A 624 -26.23 -34.38 39.50
C SER A 624 -27.70 -34.64 39.15
N ILE A 625 -28.30 -33.71 38.39
CA ILE A 625 -29.57 -33.93 37.69
C ILE A 625 -29.20 -34.39 36.28
N ASP A 626 -29.55 -35.62 35.97
CA ASP A 626 -29.34 -36.28 34.69
C ASP A 626 -30.68 -36.32 33.93
N ILE A 627 -30.71 -35.80 32.71
CA ILE A 627 -31.84 -35.92 31.78
C ILE A 627 -31.30 -36.58 30.52
N ASN A 628 -31.58 -37.88 30.40
CA ASN A 628 -31.43 -38.65 29.17
C ASN A 628 -32.77 -38.69 28.43
N GLN A 629 -32.79 -38.43 27.11
CA GLN A 629 -33.13 -39.43 26.08
C GLN A 629 -33.26 -38.85 24.65
N ARG A 630 -32.43 -39.41 23.76
CA ARG A 630 -32.73 -40.02 22.43
C ARG A 630 -33.40 -39.22 21.28
N ASN A 631 -32.69 -39.18 20.14
CA ASN A 631 -32.99 -39.81 18.82
C ASN A 631 -32.08 -39.15 17.75
N SER A 632 -31.10 -39.84 17.15
CA SER A 632 -31.17 -40.71 15.96
C SER A 632 -31.63 -40.04 14.65
N SER A 633 -30.66 -39.45 13.93
CA SER A 633 -30.45 -39.54 12.46
C SER A 633 -29.27 -38.65 12.07
#